data_AF-A0A6G6Z346-F1
#
_entry.id   AF-A0A6G6Z346-F1
#
_cell.length_a   1.000
_cell.length_b   1.000
_cell.length_c   1.000
_cell.angle_alpha   90.00
_cell.angle_beta   90.00
_cell.angle_gamma   90.00
#
_symmetry.space_group_name_H-M   'P 1'
#
loop_
_entity.id
_entity.type
_entity.pdbx_description
1 polymer ?
#
loop_
_entity_poly.entity_id
_entity_poly.type
_entity_poly.pdbx_seq_one_letter_code
_entity_poly.pdbx_strand_id
1 'polypeptide(L)' 'MDNNTFRVPFTQANLADACSLSVVHINRTVQQLRRRGLISWRARTVEIHDRAELEALAEFEPDYLHQEDSLAKP' A
#
# COMPACT_ATOMS: atom_id res chain seq x y z
N MET A 1 -18.86 -8.72 -1.83
CA MET A 1 -17.89 -9.10 -2.88
C MET A 1 -16.77 -8.10 -2.80
N ASP A 2 -15.93 -8.32 -1.80
CA ASP A 2 -14.99 -7.36 -1.27
C ASP A 2 -13.71 -7.58 -2.06
N ASN A 3 -13.60 -6.90 -3.20
CA ASN A 3 -12.45 -7.07 -4.09
C ASN A 3 -11.22 -6.37 -3.48
N ASN A 4 -10.68 -6.92 -2.38
CA ASN A 4 -9.48 -6.46 -1.70
C ASN A 4 -8.19 -6.86 -2.45
N THR A 5 -8.35 -7.21 -3.72
CA THR A 5 -7.30 -7.61 -4.64
C THR A 5 -7.17 -6.57 -5.74
N PHE A 6 -5.96 -6.07 -5.96
CA PHE A 6 -5.68 -5.11 -7.01
C PHE A 6 -4.42 -5.49 -7.77
N ARG A 7 -4.40 -5.12 -9.06
CA ARG A 7 -3.20 -5.26 -9.89
C ARG A 7 -2.27 -4.10 -9.63
N VAL A 8 -1.01 -4.43 -9.45
CA VAL A 8 0.08 -3.51 -9.22
C VAL A 8 0.88 -3.42 -10.53
N PRO A 9 0.76 -2.33 -11.30
CA PRO A 9 1.50 -2.18 -12.56
C PRO A 9 2.99 -1.86 -12.33
N PHE A 10 3.42 -1.78 -11.07
CA PHE A 10 4.76 -1.39 -10.65
C PHE A 10 5.42 -2.47 -9.77
N THR A 11 6.74 -2.50 -9.80
CA THR A 11 7.58 -3.42 -9.01
C THR A 11 7.93 -2.85 -7.64
N GLN A 12 8.51 -3.67 -6.76
CA GLN A 12 9.09 -3.18 -5.50
C GLN A 12 10.22 -2.16 -5.74
N ALA A 13 10.94 -2.25 -6.86
CA ALA A 13 11.96 -1.27 -7.22
C ALA A 13 11.32 0.08 -7.56
N ASN A 14 10.20 0.08 -8.28
CA ASN A 14 9.47 1.32 -8.56
C ASN A 14 8.92 1.97 -7.28
N LEU A 15 8.48 1.17 -6.30
CA LEU A 15 8.11 1.69 -4.98
C LEU A 15 9.31 2.28 -4.22
N ALA A 16 10.48 1.64 -4.34
CA ALA A 16 11.71 2.12 -3.72
C ALA A 16 12.08 3.51 -4.29
N ASP A 17 12.06 3.63 -5.62
CA ASP A 17 12.31 4.91 -6.31
C ASP A 17 11.28 5.98 -5.91
N ALA A 18 9.98 5.65 -5.92
CA ALA A 18 8.91 6.59 -5.60
C ALA A 18 8.93 7.07 -4.14
N CYS A 19 9.29 6.19 -3.20
CA CYS A 19 9.36 6.52 -1.78
C CYS A 19 10.75 7.04 -1.35
N SER A 20 11.71 7.20 -2.27
CA SER A 20 13.12 7.47 -1.93
C SER A 20 13.68 6.50 -0.87
N LEU A 21 13.26 5.24 -0.95
CA LEU A 21 13.70 4.14 -0.10
C LEU A 21 14.59 3.18 -0.88
N SER A 22 15.38 2.37 -0.18
CA SER A 22 16.10 1.28 -0.84
C SER A 22 15.18 0.09 -1.11
N VAL A 23 15.46 -0.67 -2.17
CA VAL A 23 14.72 -1.91 -2.53
C VAL A 23 14.73 -2.90 -1.37
N VAL A 24 15.83 -3.01 -0.62
CA VAL A 24 15.91 -3.87 0.58
C VAL A 24 14.99 -3.40 1.70
N HIS A 25 14.71 -2.09 1.80
CA HIS A 25 13.76 -1.56 2.78
C HIS A 25 12.32 -1.92 2.38
N ILE A 26 11.95 -1.69 1.12
CA ILE A 26 10.64 -2.11 0.59
C ILE A 26 10.42 -3.61 0.78
N ASN A 27 11.44 -4.42 0.46
CA ASN A 27 11.34 -5.86 0.61
C ASN A 27 11.11 -6.28 2.07
N ARG A 28 11.83 -5.67 3.03
CA ARG A 28 11.59 -5.90 4.47
C ARG A 28 10.17 -5.53 4.88
N THR A 29 9.66 -4.38 4.46
CA THR A 29 8.28 -3.95 4.76
C THR A 29 7.27 -4.96 4.21
N VAL A 30 7.39 -5.36 2.94
CA VAL A 30 6.50 -6.36 2.32
C VAL A 30 6.60 -7.70 3.03
N GLN A 31 7.80 -8.14 3.43
CA GLN A 31 7.97 -9.36 4.21
C GLN A 31 7.29 -9.28 5.57
N GLN A 32 7.36 -8.13 6.27
CA GLN A 32 6.68 -7.94 7.55
C GLN A 32 5.16 -8.02 7.40
N LEU A 33 4.59 -7.35 6.39
CA LEU A 33 3.15 -7.42 6.11
C LEU A 33 2.70 -8.85 5.80
N ARG A 34 3.49 -9.61 5.02
CA ARG A 34 3.21 -11.03 4.74
C ARG A 34 3.30 -11.91 5.98
N ARG A 35 4.29 -11.69 6.85
CA ARG A 35 4.45 -12.45 8.11
C ARG A 35 3.30 -12.21 9.09
N ARG A 36 2.74 -11.00 9.09
CA ARG A 36 1.54 -10.65 9.86
C ARG A 36 0.25 -11.16 9.22
N GLY A 37 0.31 -11.74 8.04
CA GLY A 37 -0.87 -12.22 7.33
C GLY A 37 -1.73 -11.10 6.75
N LEU A 38 -1.22 -9.86 6.63
CA LEU A 38 -1.99 -8.70 6.18
C LEU A 38 -2.15 -8.62 4.66
N ILE A 39 -1.13 -9.11 3.92
CA ILE A 39 -1.15 -9.11 2.47
C ILE A 39 -0.62 -10.41 1.87
N SER A 40 -1.11 -10.74 0.68
CA SER A 40 -0.50 -11.64 -0.28
C SER A 40 -0.02 -10.82 -1.47
N TRP A 41 1.27 -10.92 -1.81
CA TRP A 41 1.80 -10.33 -3.05
C TRP A 41 2.33 -11.44 -3.95
N ARG A 42 1.65 -11.67 -5.08
CA ARG A 42 2.06 -12.65 -6.10
C ARG A 42 2.10 -11.98 -7.48
N ALA A 43 3.24 -12.11 -8.16
CA ALA A 43 3.48 -11.47 -9.45
C ALA A 43 3.14 -9.96 -9.42
N ARG A 44 2.10 -9.55 -10.14
CA ARG A 44 1.60 -8.16 -10.22
C ARG A 44 0.26 -7.99 -9.51
N THR A 45 -0.05 -8.82 -8.53
CA THR A 45 -1.30 -8.77 -7.79
C THR A 45 -1.02 -8.73 -6.30
N VAL A 46 -1.65 -7.77 -5.62
CA VAL A 46 -1.70 -7.68 -4.16
C VAL A 46 -3.13 -7.94 -3.72
N GLU A 47 -3.26 -8.81 -2.74
CA GLU A 47 -4.49 -9.09 -2.01
C GLU A 47 -4.26 -8.67 -0.57
N ILE A 48 -5.19 -7.88 -0.03
CA ILE A 48 -5.21 -7.47 1.37
C ILE A 48 -6.15 -8.43 2.10
N HIS A 49 -5.69 -9.00 3.21
CA HIS A 49 -6.45 -9.97 4.02
C HIS A 49 -7.18 -9.29 5.17
N ASP A 50 -6.53 -8.30 5.79
CA ASP A 50 -7.11 -7.47 6.84
C ASP A 50 -6.84 -5.99 6.51
N ARG A 51 -7.88 -5.31 6.03
CA ARG A 51 -7.79 -3.90 5.67
C ARG A 51 -7.67 -3.01 6.92
N ALA A 52 -8.39 -3.31 7.98
CA ALA A 52 -8.43 -2.46 9.16
C ALA A 52 -7.09 -2.48 9.89
N GLU A 53 -6.48 -3.66 10.05
CA GLU A 53 -5.15 -3.75 10.65
C GLU A 53 -4.07 -3.14 9.74
N LEU A 54 -4.20 -3.28 8.41
CA LEU A 54 -3.27 -2.66 7.47
C LEU A 54 -3.33 -1.12 7.52
N GLU A 55 -4.53 -0.55 7.60
CA GLU A 55 -4.74 0.90 7.72
C GLU A 55 -4.20 1.43 9.04
N ALA A 56 -4.49 0.75 10.16
CA ALA A 56 -3.96 1.10 11.47
C ALA A 56 -2.42 1.03 11.53
N LEU A 57 -1.81 0.03 10.88
CA LEU A 57 -0.36 -0.12 10.81
C LEU A 57 0.31 0.94 9.93
N ALA A 58 -0.36 1.34 8.86
CA ALA A 58 0.13 2.35 7.93
C ALA A 58 -0.14 3.78 8.42
N GLU A 59 -0.81 3.95 9.57
CA GLU A 59 -1.33 5.24 10.05
C GLU A 59 -2.13 5.95 8.94
N PHE A 60 -2.86 5.15 8.16
CA PHE A 60 -3.58 5.61 6.99
C PHE A 60 -4.97 6.13 7.38
N GLU A 61 -5.19 7.42 7.19
CA GLU A 61 -6.49 8.05 7.37
C GLU A 61 -7.21 8.14 6.01
N PRO A 62 -8.44 7.60 5.86
CA PRO A 62 -9.16 7.61 4.58
C PRO A 62 -9.37 9.01 3.99
N ASP A 63 -9.46 10.02 4.86
CA ASP A 63 -9.63 11.42 4.47
C ASP A 63 -8.44 11.97 3.65
N TYR A 64 -7.25 11.35 3.78
CA TYR A 64 -6.07 11.66 2.99
C TYR A 64 -6.31 11.53 1.47
N LEU A 65 -7.17 10.61 1.03
CA LEU A 65 -7.53 10.44 -0.39
C LEU A 65 -8.74 11.29 -0.83
N HIS A 66 -9.45 11.91 0.11
CA HIS A 66 -10.61 12.75 -0.19
C HIS A 66 -10.27 14.25 -0.25
N GLN A 67 -8.99 14.61 -0.21
CA GLN A 67 -8.52 15.99 -0.32
C GLN A 67 -8.47 16.49 -1.78
N GLU A 68 -9.55 16.32 -2.54
CA GLU A 68 -9.77 17.00 -3.82
C GLU A 68 -11.18 17.61 -3.83
N ASP A 69 -11.34 18.78 -3.17
CA ASP A 69 -12.13 19.91 -3.71
C ASP A 69 -11.85 21.27 -3.01
N SER A 70 -10.86 21.40 -2.10
CA SER A 70 -10.66 22.66 -1.35
C SER A 70 -9.40 23.46 -1.70
N LEU A 71 -8.66 23.10 -2.75
CA LEU A 71 -7.52 23.91 -3.23
C LEU A 71 -7.88 24.84 -4.40
N ALA A 72 -9.16 24.93 -4.78
CA ALA A 72 -9.66 26.08 -5.52
C ALA A 72 -10.18 27.13 -4.54
N LYS A 73 -9.37 28.19 -4.32
CA LYS A 73 -9.73 29.62 -4.21
C LYS A 73 -8.94 30.36 -3.11
N PRO A 74 -8.58 31.65 -3.28
CA PRO A 74 -8.73 32.56 -4.43
C PRO A 74 -7.46 32.77 -5.27
#